data_AF-A0A314ZHR9-F1
#
_entry.id   AF-A0A314ZHR9-F1
#
_cell.length_a   1.000
_cell.length_b   1.000
_cell.length_c   1.000
_cell.angle_alpha   90.00
_cell.angle_beta   90.00
_cell.angle_gamma   90.00
#
_symmetry.space_group_name_H-M   'P 1'
#
loop_
_entity.id
_entity.type
_entity.pdbx_description
1 polymer ?
#
loop_
_entity_poly.entity_id
_entity_poly.type
_entity_poly.pdbx_seq_one_letter_code
_entity_poly.pdbx_strand_id
1 'polypeptide(L)'
;MFRQRQWSHVPVTTSNAICIFLSYNNIFFLLFLCIVSNTTETAATTIKLPGNVSVPAVIIFGDSIVDTGNNNNNFKTFVRCNFLPYGKDLKGGMPTGRFSNGKVPSDFIVEALGIKELLPAYLDPTLQPEDLLTGVVIAAGGAGYDPLTAQLLEVASLSDQLKQFQEYVEKLKGIAGEERTNFIIANCLIFVVAGSNDISNNYFLSGARKSEFDVPSYTDFMLNYASQFVKDLYGLGARRIGVLNVPPMGCLPSQRTIGGGVLRECDDKQNQASQLFNFKLSAEMDGLNKNLPNSRVVYIDIYNLLLDLIINPTKYGFEVVNRGCCGSGIIEVLKLCNQFQPAGTCSDDSKYVFWDSYHPTESAYKIIVQQILDKYANRFF
;
A
#
# COMPACT_ATOMS: atom_id res chain seq x y z
N MET A 1 66.16 7.12 -7.21
CA MET A 1 66.89 6.64 -6.01
C MET A 1 66.51 7.56 -4.85
N PHE A 2 66.29 6.96 -3.69
CA PHE A 2 65.55 7.42 -2.50
C PHE A 2 65.86 8.80 -1.88
N ARG A 3 64.82 9.32 -1.16
CA ARG A 3 64.83 10.10 0.12
C ARG A 3 65.26 11.57 0.01
N GLN A 4 64.80 12.54 0.80
CA GLN A 4 64.05 12.67 2.07
C GLN A 4 63.81 14.20 2.26
N ARG A 5 62.71 14.74 2.79
CA ARG A 5 62.41 15.14 4.21
C ARG A 5 61.38 16.29 4.11
N GLN A 6 60.18 16.18 4.68
CA GLN A 6 59.75 16.53 6.06
C GLN A 6 59.52 18.04 6.33
N TRP A 7 58.22 18.38 6.56
CA TRP A 7 57.57 19.29 7.54
C TRP A 7 58.15 20.71 7.77
N SER A 8 57.43 21.81 8.01
CA SER A 8 56.03 22.13 8.33
C SER A 8 55.88 23.66 8.45
N HIS A 9 54.62 24.13 8.39
CA HIS A 9 54.05 25.29 9.11
C HIS A 9 53.89 26.70 8.48
N VAL A 10 52.59 27.06 8.39
CA VAL A 10 51.90 28.37 8.53
C VAL A 10 52.10 29.45 7.46
N PRO A 11 51.01 30.00 6.90
CA PRO A 11 50.99 31.38 6.44
C PRO A 11 50.17 32.28 7.39
N VAL A 12 50.86 33.29 7.92
CA VAL A 12 50.27 34.53 8.41
C VAL A 12 49.95 35.41 7.19
N THR A 13 48.86 36.14 7.31
CA THR A 13 48.23 37.04 6.34
C THR A 13 49.12 38.18 5.86
N THR A 14 48.98 38.56 4.58
CA THR A 14 49.10 39.97 4.15
C THR A 14 47.98 40.32 3.18
N SER A 15 47.17 41.28 3.63
CA SER A 15 46.08 41.95 2.95
C SER A 15 46.61 42.87 1.85
N ASN A 16 45.99 42.84 0.66
CA ASN A 16 45.92 44.00 -0.22
C ASN A 16 44.45 44.40 -0.34
N ALA A 17 44.08 45.45 0.38
CA ALA A 17 42.78 46.08 0.31
C ALA A 17 42.72 47.00 -0.91
N ILE A 18 41.76 46.78 -1.80
CA ILE A 18 41.25 47.82 -2.69
C ILE A 18 39.89 48.24 -2.10
N CYS A 19 39.87 49.41 -1.46
CA CYS A 19 38.64 50.08 -1.08
C CYS A 19 38.01 50.71 -2.33
N ILE A 20 36.80 50.29 -2.69
CA ILE A 20 35.90 51.08 -3.53
C ILE A 20 34.78 51.56 -2.62
N PHE A 21 34.66 52.89 -2.54
CA PHE A 21 33.66 53.60 -1.75
C PHE A 21 32.23 53.32 -2.26
N LEU A 22 31.35 53.14 -1.29
CA LEU A 22 29.91 52.95 -1.40
C LEU A 22 29.22 54.15 -2.06
N SER A 23 28.25 53.89 -2.94
CA SER A 23 27.08 54.75 -3.09
C SER A 23 25.85 54.00 -2.55
N TYR A 24 25.13 54.70 -1.68
CA TYR A 24 23.96 54.21 -0.95
C TYR A 24 22.83 53.85 -1.91
N ASN A 25 22.51 52.55 -2.01
CA ASN A 25 21.14 52.00 -2.06
C ASN A 25 21.22 50.47 -2.20
N ASN A 26 21.60 49.80 -1.11
CA ASN A 26 21.56 48.36 -0.94
C ASN A 26 20.92 48.04 0.42
N ILE A 27 19.59 47.95 0.48
CA ILE A 27 18.88 47.32 1.62
C ILE A 27 17.77 46.35 1.14
N PHE A 28 17.72 45.95 -0.13
CA PHE A 28 16.67 45.02 -0.58
C PHE A 28 17.10 43.80 -1.40
N PHE A 29 18.41 43.57 -1.60
CA PHE A 29 18.85 42.47 -2.48
C PHE A 29 20.05 41.68 -1.97
N LEU A 30 20.12 41.37 -0.67
CA LEU A 30 21.10 40.41 -0.12
C LEU A 30 20.50 39.54 1.00
N LEU A 31 19.23 39.14 0.82
CA LEU A 31 18.60 38.02 1.54
C LEU A 31 18.32 36.84 0.58
N PHE A 32 19.13 36.71 -0.48
CA PHE A 32 19.27 35.44 -1.21
C PHE A 32 20.36 34.59 -0.52
N LEU A 33 20.18 34.35 0.79
CA LEU A 33 20.84 33.24 1.44
C LEU A 33 20.06 32.00 1.03
N CYS A 34 20.76 31.04 0.43
CA CYS A 34 20.27 29.73 0.08
C CYS A 34 19.47 29.11 1.24
N ILE A 35 18.15 29.26 1.20
CA ILE A 35 17.26 28.28 1.79
C ILE A 35 17.31 27.11 0.80
N VAL A 36 18.40 26.35 0.88
CA VAL A 36 18.30 24.94 0.54
C VAL A 36 17.34 24.42 1.59
N SER A 37 16.06 24.39 1.25
CA SER A 37 15.13 23.51 1.93
C SER A 37 15.77 22.14 1.80
N ASN A 38 16.43 21.69 2.87
CA ASN A 38 16.71 20.28 3.08
C ASN A 38 15.33 19.63 3.15
N THR A 39 14.73 19.37 1.98
CA THR A 39 13.85 18.24 1.81
C THR A 39 14.78 17.05 2.02
N THR A 40 15.00 16.69 3.28
CA THR A 40 15.40 15.33 3.58
C THR A 40 14.30 14.49 2.94
N GLU A 41 14.58 13.91 1.79
CA GLU A 41 13.96 12.64 1.44
C GLU A 41 14.17 11.80 2.69
N THR A 42 13.12 11.66 3.49
CA THR A 42 13.10 10.70 4.57
C THR A 42 13.17 9.36 3.85
N ALA A 43 14.40 8.88 3.69
CA ALA A 43 14.66 7.49 3.38
C ALA A 43 13.76 6.68 4.31
N ALA A 44 13.00 5.74 3.74
CA ALA A 44 12.12 4.88 4.52
C ALA A 44 12.96 4.33 5.69
N THR A 45 12.52 4.59 6.93
CA THR A 45 13.31 4.21 8.08
C THR A 45 13.34 2.69 8.12
N THR A 46 14.49 2.09 7.82
CA THR A 46 14.63 0.64 7.82
C THR A 46 14.29 0.12 9.21
N ILE A 47 13.36 -0.84 9.28
CA ILE A 47 12.97 -1.46 10.54
C ILE A 47 14.15 -2.27 11.06
N LYS A 48 14.59 -1.96 12.28
CA LYS A 48 15.57 -2.78 12.98
C LYS A 48 14.84 -3.98 13.59
N LEU A 49 15.00 -5.14 12.97
CA LEU A 49 14.52 -6.40 13.52
C LEU A 49 15.29 -6.76 14.81
N PRO A 50 14.66 -7.42 15.79
CA PRO A 50 15.37 -8.02 16.92
C PRO A 50 16.46 -9.00 16.45
N GLY A 51 17.57 -9.10 17.17
CA GLY A 51 18.77 -9.83 16.71
C GLY A 51 18.57 -11.34 16.44
N ASN A 52 17.48 -11.95 16.94
CA ASN A 52 17.11 -13.34 16.72
C ASN A 52 15.93 -13.52 15.74
N VAL A 53 15.52 -12.46 15.06
CA VAL A 53 14.37 -12.46 14.16
C VAL A 53 14.84 -12.27 12.73
N SER A 54 14.41 -13.17 11.86
CA SER A 54 14.55 -13.02 10.40
C SER A 54 13.19 -12.92 9.72
N VAL A 55 13.09 -12.07 8.72
CA VAL A 55 11.97 -12.05 7.75
C VAL A 55 12.55 -12.36 6.38
N PRO A 56 12.56 -13.63 5.94
CA PRO A 56 13.18 -14.01 4.67
C PRO A 56 12.34 -13.58 3.46
N ALA A 57 11.02 -13.46 3.62
CA ALA A 57 10.10 -13.13 2.54
C ALA A 57 8.87 -12.38 3.06
N VAL A 58 8.20 -11.67 2.14
CA VAL A 58 6.88 -11.06 2.36
C VAL A 58 5.94 -11.53 1.26
N ILE A 59 4.78 -12.05 1.65
CA ILE A 59 3.77 -12.57 0.73
C ILE A 59 2.46 -11.83 0.96
N ILE A 60 1.87 -11.24 -0.07
CA ILE A 60 0.73 -10.35 0.09
C ILE A 60 -0.46 -10.82 -0.73
N PHE A 61 -1.59 -10.98 -0.05
CA PHE A 61 -2.88 -11.39 -0.59
C PHE A 61 -3.87 -10.24 -0.51
N GLY A 62 -4.90 -10.27 -1.35
CA GLY A 62 -5.95 -9.28 -1.30
C GLY A 62 -6.33 -8.69 -2.64
N ASP A 63 -6.58 -7.38 -2.61
CA ASP A 63 -7.17 -6.61 -3.70
C ASP A 63 -6.23 -5.55 -4.29
N SER A 64 -6.82 -4.54 -4.95
CA SER A 64 -6.12 -3.49 -5.69
C SER A 64 -5.24 -2.60 -4.82
N ILE A 65 -5.48 -2.55 -3.51
CA ILE A 65 -4.68 -1.73 -2.60
C ILE A 65 -3.22 -2.19 -2.59
N VAL A 66 -2.96 -3.49 -2.77
CA VAL A 66 -1.63 -4.08 -2.67
C VAL A 66 -1.16 -4.78 -3.94
N ASP A 67 -2.03 -4.89 -4.96
CA ASP A 67 -1.71 -5.47 -6.26
C ASP A 67 -0.62 -4.66 -7.00
N THR A 68 0.37 -5.37 -7.52
CA THR A 68 1.49 -4.83 -8.27
C THR A 68 1.52 -5.23 -9.75
N GLY A 69 0.50 -5.97 -10.22
CA GLY A 69 0.30 -6.29 -11.63
C GLY A 69 -0.32 -7.65 -11.94
N ASN A 70 -0.91 -8.38 -10.99
CA ASN A 70 -1.42 -9.74 -11.23
C ASN A 70 -2.58 -9.77 -12.22
N ASN A 71 -3.34 -8.67 -12.33
CA ASN A 71 -4.42 -8.60 -13.32
C ASN A 71 -3.92 -8.34 -14.76
N ASN A 72 -2.66 -7.94 -14.99
CA ASN A 72 -2.21 -7.39 -16.29
C ASN A 72 -2.50 -8.28 -17.50
N ASN A 73 -2.28 -9.59 -17.34
CA ASN A 73 -2.42 -10.59 -18.40
C ASN A 73 -3.83 -11.21 -18.49
N ASN A 74 -4.75 -10.80 -17.63
CA ASN A 74 -6.13 -11.22 -17.68
C ASN A 74 -6.94 -10.25 -18.58
N PHE A 75 -7.18 -10.64 -19.83
CA PHE A 75 -7.89 -9.80 -20.81
C PHE A 75 -9.41 -9.78 -20.64
N LYS A 76 -9.97 -10.65 -19.79
CA LYS A 76 -11.41 -10.66 -19.50
C LYS A 76 -11.81 -9.50 -18.58
N THR A 77 -10.91 -9.12 -17.68
CA THR A 77 -11.17 -8.04 -16.73
C THR A 77 -10.74 -6.65 -17.24
N PHE A 78 -11.51 -5.64 -16.84
CA PHE A 78 -11.15 -4.22 -16.96
C PHE A 78 -10.38 -3.70 -15.74
N VAL A 79 -10.27 -4.49 -14.66
CA VAL A 79 -9.64 -4.13 -13.39
C VAL A 79 -8.12 -4.23 -13.51
N ARG A 80 -7.53 -3.39 -14.36
CA ARG A 80 -6.09 -3.29 -14.60
C ARG A 80 -5.69 -1.83 -14.57
N CYS A 81 -4.47 -1.55 -14.12
CA CYS A 81 -3.88 -0.21 -14.09
C CYS A 81 -2.49 -0.17 -14.77
N ASN A 82 -2.27 -1.01 -15.78
CA ASN A 82 -1.05 -1.05 -16.60
C ASN A 82 -1.09 -0.05 -17.77
N PHE A 83 -1.61 1.15 -17.52
CA PHE A 83 -1.65 2.26 -18.47
C PHE A 83 -1.54 3.61 -17.74
N LEU A 84 -1.12 4.65 -18.46
CA LEU A 84 -1.03 6.01 -17.94
C LEU A 84 -2.42 6.57 -17.55
N PRO A 85 -2.54 7.31 -16.45
CA PRO A 85 -1.43 7.92 -15.69
C PRO A 85 -0.92 7.10 -14.49
N TYR A 86 -1.40 5.88 -14.26
CA TYR A 86 -0.93 5.05 -13.15
C TYR A 86 0.58 4.78 -13.25
N GLY A 87 1.27 4.73 -12.12
CA GLY A 87 2.72 4.50 -12.07
C GLY A 87 3.57 5.65 -12.61
N LYS A 88 3.01 6.86 -12.84
CA LYS A 88 3.78 8.02 -13.32
C LYS A 88 4.98 8.40 -12.42
N ASP A 89 4.91 8.11 -11.12
CA ASP A 89 5.95 8.42 -10.13
C ASP A 89 6.82 7.20 -9.80
N LEU A 90 6.50 6.02 -10.35
CA LEU A 90 7.45 4.91 -10.35
C LEU A 90 8.67 5.27 -11.19
N LYS A 91 9.80 4.64 -10.89
CA LYS A 91 11.03 4.81 -11.66
C LYS A 91 10.78 4.56 -13.16
N GLY A 92 11.00 5.61 -13.96
CA GLY A 92 10.77 5.57 -15.41
C GLY A 92 9.33 5.86 -15.85
N GLY A 93 8.41 6.18 -14.93
CA GLY A 93 7.01 6.50 -15.23
C GLY A 93 6.22 5.34 -15.83
N MET A 94 6.61 4.11 -15.51
CA MET A 94 6.09 2.90 -16.15
C MET A 94 4.85 2.37 -15.42
N PRO A 95 3.71 2.20 -16.11
CA PRO A 95 2.50 1.68 -15.49
C PRO A 95 2.59 0.15 -15.33
N THR A 96 2.93 -0.32 -14.13
CA THR A 96 3.11 -1.77 -13.89
C THR A 96 1.83 -2.51 -13.52
N GLY A 97 0.70 -1.81 -13.35
CA GLY A 97 -0.54 -2.41 -12.81
C GLY A 97 -0.84 -2.05 -11.36
N ARG A 98 0.01 -1.25 -10.70
CA ARG A 98 -0.27 -0.65 -9.38
C ARG A 98 -1.42 0.34 -9.48
N PHE A 99 -2.37 0.28 -8.55
CA PHE A 99 -3.55 1.16 -8.50
C PHE A 99 -3.22 2.47 -7.78
N SER A 100 -2.17 3.15 -8.22
CA SER A 100 -1.68 4.42 -7.66
C SER A 100 -0.84 5.18 -8.70
N ASN A 101 -0.44 6.41 -8.38
CA ASN A 101 0.58 7.13 -9.13
C ASN A 101 1.99 6.53 -8.99
N GLY A 102 2.26 5.81 -7.91
CA GLY A 102 3.61 5.30 -7.61
C GLY A 102 3.59 3.94 -6.93
N LYS A 103 4.48 3.77 -5.93
CA LYS A 103 4.50 2.61 -5.04
C LYS A 103 3.17 2.45 -4.28
N VAL A 104 2.86 1.19 -3.97
CA VAL A 104 1.71 0.78 -3.16
C VAL A 104 2.22 0.15 -1.85
N PRO A 105 1.35 -0.14 -0.85
CA PRO A 105 1.79 -0.62 0.46
C PRO A 105 2.68 -1.86 0.42
N SER A 106 2.49 -2.75 -0.54
CA SER A 106 3.33 -3.94 -0.72
C SER A 106 4.81 -3.60 -0.94
N ASP A 107 5.10 -2.52 -1.67
CA ASP A 107 6.46 -2.04 -1.92
C ASP A 107 7.08 -1.42 -0.66
N PHE A 108 6.34 -0.52 -0.01
CA PHE A 108 6.81 0.16 1.18
C PHE A 108 7.14 -0.79 2.33
N ILE A 109 6.38 -1.88 2.47
CA ILE A 109 6.64 -2.90 3.49
C ILE A 109 7.99 -3.58 3.24
N VAL A 110 8.26 -4.04 2.01
CA VAL A 110 9.52 -4.75 1.71
C VAL A 110 10.73 -3.82 1.69
N GLU A 111 10.54 -2.57 1.28
CA GLU A 111 11.57 -1.53 1.33
C GLU A 111 11.94 -1.21 2.79
N ALA A 112 10.96 -1.02 3.66
CA ALA A 112 11.21 -0.76 5.08
C ALA A 112 11.86 -1.96 5.79
N LEU A 113 11.62 -3.19 5.33
CA LEU A 113 12.29 -4.40 5.83
C LEU A 113 13.69 -4.61 5.23
N GLY A 114 14.10 -3.79 4.26
CA GLY A 114 15.38 -3.93 3.56
C GLY A 114 15.47 -5.17 2.67
N ILE A 115 14.33 -5.70 2.21
CA ILE A 115 14.27 -6.92 1.38
C ILE A 115 14.49 -6.59 -0.09
N LYS A 116 13.72 -5.63 -0.62
CA LYS A 116 13.79 -5.15 -2.00
C LYS A 116 13.04 -3.82 -2.13
N GLU A 117 13.26 -3.10 -3.22
CA GLU A 117 12.61 -1.80 -3.48
C GLU A 117 11.15 -1.96 -3.92
N LEU A 118 10.86 -2.96 -4.77
CA LEU A 118 9.53 -3.22 -5.33
C LEU A 118 9.20 -4.71 -5.18
N LEU A 119 7.97 -5.03 -4.75
CA LEU A 119 7.51 -6.41 -4.64
C LEU A 119 6.82 -6.84 -5.95
N PRO A 120 7.35 -7.84 -6.67
CA PRO A 120 6.79 -8.24 -7.96
C PRO A 120 5.48 -9.03 -7.79
N ALA A 121 4.64 -8.97 -8.83
CA ALA A 121 3.42 -9.77 -8.92
C ALA A 121 3.77 -11.23 -9.26
N TYR A 122 3.09 -12.18 -8.64
CA TYR A 122 3.32 -13.62 -8.87
C TYR A 122 3.05 -14.04 -10.32
N LEU A 123 2.11 -13.39 -11.01
CA LEU A 123 1.75 -13.65 -12.41
C LEU A 123 2.52 -12.79 -13.42
N ASP A 124 3.54 -12.06 -12.99
CA ASP A 124 4.44 -11.35 -13.89
C ASP A 124 5.24 -12.37 -14.73
N PRO A 125 5.16 -12.34 -16.07
CA PRO A 125 5.88 -13.28 -16.93
C PRO A 125 7.40 -13.09 -16.90
N THR A 126 7.89 -11.98 -16.34
CA THR A 126 9.31 -11.67 -16.18
C THR A 126 9.87 -12.06 -14.82
N LEU A 127 9.03 -12.60 -13.91
CA LEU A 127 9.40 -13.02 -12.57
C LEU A 127 10.51 -14.08 -12.61
N GLN A 128 11.60 -13.85 -11.88
CA GLN A 128 12.72 -14.78 -11.81
C GLN A 128 12.59 -15.75 -10.62
N PRO A 129 13.21 -16.94 -10.67
CA PRO A 129 13.22 -17.87 -9.54
C PRO A 129 13.70 -17.24 -8.22
N GLU A 130 14.70 -16.37 -8.28
CA GLU A 130 15.28 -15.71 -7.11
C GLU A 130 14.30 -14.73 -6.44
N ASP A 131 13.37 -14.16 -7.20
CA ASP A 131 12.32 -13.29 -6.65
C ASP A 131 11.43 -14.06 -5.68
N LEU A 132 11.18 -15.35 -5.96
CA LEU A 132 10.35 -16.20 -5.12
C LEU A 132 10.95 -16.39 -3.73
N LEU A 133 12.29 -16.40 -3.59
CA LEU A 133 12.97 -16.59 -2.30
C LEU A 133 12.69 -15.47 -1.30
N THR A 134 12.34 -14.28 -1.78
CA THR A 134 12.12 -13.07 -1.00
C THR A 134 10.66 -12.60 -1.01
N GLY A 135 9.78 -13.35 -1.68
CA GLY A 135 8.34 -13.15 -1.67
C GLY A 135 7.80 -12.33 -2.84
N VAL A 136 6.48 -12.34 -2.96
CA VAL A 136 5.70 -11.85 -4.10
C VAL A 136 4.33 -11.31 -3.65
N VAL A 137 3.69 -10.53 -4.50
CA VAL A 137 2.27 -10.20 -4.39
C VAL A 137 1.44 -11.24 -5.13
N ILE A 138 0.46 -11.84 -4.46
CA ILE A 138 -0.55 -12.76 -5.01
C ILE A 138 -1.92 -12.06 -5.14
N ALA A 139 -2.10 -10.92 -4.47
CA ALA A 139 -3.29 -10.08 -4.56
C ALA A 139 -3.71 -9.75 -6.00
N ALA A 140 -5.01 -9.63 -6.23
CA ALA A 140 -5.58 -9.30 -7.53
C ALA A 140 -6.61 -8.18 -7.38
N GLY A 141 -6.44 -7.08 -8.12
CA GLY A 141 -7.36 -5.95 -8.10
C GLY A 141 -8.83 -6.37 -8.24
N GLY A 142 -9.71 -5.83 -7.39
CA GLY A 142 -11.14 -6.14 -7.39
C GLY A 142 -11.54 -7.39 -6.59
N ALA A 143 -10.60 -8.12 -5.99
CA ALA A 143 -10.92 -9.24 -5.12
C ALA A 143 -11.60 -8.80 -3.81
N GLY A 144 -12.25 -9.75 -3.15
CA GLY A 144 -12.89 -9.59 -1.85
C GLY A 144 -13.00 -10.93 -1.12
N TYR A 145 -13.53 -10.92 0.10
CA TYR A 145 -13.85 -12.12 0.87
C TYR A 145 -15.04 -12.87 0.26
N ASP A 146 -16.02 -12.17 -0.32
CA ASP A 146 -17.13 -12.81 -1.03
C ASP A 146 -16.65 -13.27 -2.42
N PRO A 147 -16.71 -14.58 -2.74
CA PRO A 147 -16.31 -15.07 -4.06
C PRO A 147 -17.07 -14.42 -5.23
N LEU A 148 -18.33 -13.98 -5.00
CA LEU A 148 -19.12 -13.29 -6.02
C LEU A 148 -18.46 -11.97 -6.44
N THR A 149 -17.79 -11.26 -5.51
CA THR A 149 -17.11 -9.99 -5.80
C THR A 149 -16.07 -10.16 -6.90
N ALA A 150 -15.22 -11.19 -6.78
CA ALA A 150 -14.21 -11.49 -7.79
C ALA A 150 -14.83 -12.03 -9.10
N GLN A 151 -15.90 -12.83 -8.98
CA GLN A 151 -16.62 -13.38 -10.13
C GLN A 151 -17.22 -12.28 -11.02
N LEU A 152 -17.85 -11.27 -10.43
CA LEU A 152 -18.48 -10.15 -11.15
C LEU A 152 -17.47 -9.33 -11.97
N LEU A 153 -16.21 -9.31 -11.55
CA LEU A 153 -15.12 -8.56 -12.18
C LEU A 153 -14.18 -9.44 -13.02
N GLU A 154 -14.44 -10.75 -13.07
CA GLU A 154 -13.60 -11.76 -13.72
C GLU A 154 -12.13 -11.71 -13.25
N VAL A 155 -11.89 -11.53 -11.96
CA VAL A 155 -10.56 -11.49 -11.32
C VAL A 155 -10.33 -12.69 -10.40
N ALA A 156 -9.09 -12.91 -9.97
CA ALA A 156 -8.77 -14.02 -9.08
C ALA A 156 -9.40 -13.81 -7.68
N SER A 157 -10.21 -14.76 -7.24
CA SER A 157 -10.78 -14.78 -5.88
C SER A 157 -9.71 -15.09 -4.83
N LEU A 158 -9.98 -14.86 -3.53
CA LEU A 158 -9.06 -15.31 -2.48
C LEU A 158 -8.79 -16.83 -2.54
N SER A 159 -9.79 -17.64 -2.92
CA SER A 159 -9.59 -19.07 -3.12
C SER A 159 -8.62 -19.38 -4.27
N ASP A 160 -8.63 -18.58 -5.35
CA ASP A 160 -7.66 -18.73 -6.43
C ASP A 160 -6.28 -18.22 -6.02
N GLN A 161 -6.21 -17.15 -5.23
CA GLN A 161 -4.97 -16.67 -4.64
C GLN A 161 -4.35 -17.72 -3.69
N LEU A 162 -5.16 -18.46 -2.92
CA LEU A 162 -4.68 -19.56 -2.09
C LEU A 162 -4.08 -20.70 -2.93
N LYS A 163 -4.70 -21.05 -4.06
CA LYS A 163 -4.15 -22.03 -5.02
C LYS A 163 -2.82 -21.54 -5.60
N GLN A 164 -2.75 -20.27 -6.00
CA GLN A 164 -1.50 -19.65 -6.46
C GLN A 164 -0.41 -19.68 -5.39
N PHE A 165 -0.77 -19.53 -4.11
CA PHE A 165 0.17 -19.69 -3.01
C PHE A 165 0.67 -21.12 -2.83
N GLN A 166 -0.21 -22.13 -2.98
CA GLN A 166 0.21 -23.53 -2.98
C GLN A 166 1.19 -23.81 -4.12
N GLU A 167 0.91 -23.31 -5.33
CA GLU A 167 1.84 -23.40 -6.47
C GLU A 167 3.17 -22.67 -6.19
N TYR A 168 3.11 -21.49 -5.59
CA TYR A 168 4.30 -20.74 -5.15
C TYR A 168 5.14 -21.56 -4.18
N VAL A 169 4.53 -22.22 -3.18
CA VAL A 169 5.24 -23.08 -2.21
C VAL A 169 5.92 -24.24 -2.92
N GLU A 170 5.27 -24.90 -3.87
CA GLU A 170 5.88 -25.99 -4.64
C GLU A 170 7.05 -25.51 -5.52
N LYS A 171 6.89 -24.37 -6.19
CA LYS A 171 8.00 -23.73 -6.93
C LYS A 171 9.16 -23.40 -6.00
N LEU A 172 8.88 -22.87 -4.82
CA LEU A 172 9.88 -22.52 -3.82
C LEU A 172 10.63 -23.76 -3.32
N LYS A 173 9.95 -24.90 -3.11
CA LYS A 173 10.59 -26.20 -2.81
C LYS A 173 11.55 -26.63 -3.92
N GLY A 174 11.17 -26.45 -5.18
CA GLY A 174 12.04 -26.74 -6.33
C GLY A 174 13.32 -25.90 -6.37
N ILE A 175 13.29 -24.68 -5.84
CA ILE A 175 14.42 -23.73 -5.87
C ILE A 175 15.30 -23.88 -4.62
N ALA A 176 14.67 -23.90 -3.44
CA ALA A 176 15.37 -23.80 -2.15
C ALA A 176 15.55 -25.16 -1.45
N GLY A 177 14.83 -26.19 -1.89
CA GLY A 177 14.66 -27.44 -1.15
C GLY A 177 13.61 -27.33 -0.03
N GLU A 178 13.14 -28.49 0.43
CA GLU A 178 12.01 -28.59 1.36
C GLU A 178 12.27 -27.91 2.72
N GLU A 179 13.43 -28.18 3.34
CA GLU A 179 13.78 -27.62 4.65
C GLU A 179 13.81 -26.08 4.62
N ARG A 180 14.47 -25.51 3.59
CA ARG A 180 14.56 -24.06 3.45
C ARG A 180 13.21 -23.43 3.12
N THR A 181 12.38 -24.08 2.30
CA THR A 181 11.01 -23.62 2.05
C THR A 181 10.19 -23.57 3.33
N ASN A 182 10.21 -24.64 4.14
CA ASN A 182 9.51 -24.67 5.42
C ASN A 182 9.99 -23.54 6.35
N PHE A 183 11.30 -23.28 6.38
CA PHE A 183 11.85 -22.14 7.11
C PHE A 183 11.33 -20.79 6.58
N ILE A 184 11.32 -20.59 5.26
CA ILE A 184 10.84 -19.35 4.64
C ILE A 184 9.37 -19.13 4.97
N ILE A 185 8.50 -20.12 4.74
CA ILE A 185 7.06 -20.00 4.97
C ILE A 185 6.73 -19.76 6.45
N ALA A 186 7.44 -20.43 7.37
CA ALA A 186 7.23 -20.23 8.80
C ALA A 186 7.72 -18.86 9.30
N ASN A 187 8.66 -18.20 8.61
CA ASN A 187 9.25 -16.93 9.05
C ASN A 187 8.88 -15.73 8.18
N CYS A 188 8.24 -15.93 7.04
CA CYS A 188 7.74 -14.85 6.19
C CYS A 188 6.66 -14.03 6.90
N LEU A 189 6.48 -12.78 6.47
CA LEU A 189 5.30 -12.00 6.83
C LEU A 189 4.25 -12.16 5.73
N ILE A 190 3.03 -12.52 6.13
CA ILE A 190 1.88 -12.52 5.24
C ILE A 190 0.98 -11.35 5.57
N PHE A 191 0.52 -10.63 4.56
CA PHE A 191 -0.53 -9.60 4.72
C PHE A 191 -1.75 -9.94 3.86
N VAL A 192 -2.94 -9.75 4.42
CA VAL A 192 -4.23 -9.97 3.76
C VAL A 192 -5.03 -8.67 3.75
N VAL A 193 -5.38 -8.20 2.55
CA VAL A 193 -6.12 -6.93 2.34
C VAL A 193 -7.36 -7.18 1.49
N ALA A 194 -8.52 -7.33 2.13
CA ALA A 194 -9.78 -7.60 1.44
C ALA A 194 -10.96 -7.04 2.25
N GLY A 195 -12.13 -6.94 1.61
CA GLY A 195 -13.38 -6.49 2.23
C GLY A 195 -13.94 -5.20 1.65
N SER A 196 -13.07 -4.31 1.13
CA SER A 196 -13.48 -3.02 0.57
C SER A 196 -14.45 -3.20 -0.61
N ASN A 197 -14.08 -4.06 -1.56
CA ASN A 197 -14.90 -4.34 -2.75
C ASN A 197 -16.21 -5.06 -2.42
N ASP A 198 -16.22 -5.91 -1.38
CA ASP A 198 -17.43 -6.59 -0.92
C ASP A 198 -18.46 -5.57 -0.43
N ILE A 199 -18.03 -4.62 0.41
CA ILE A 199 -18.90 -3.59 0.96
C ILE A 199 -19.29 -2.59 -0.15
N SER A 200 -18.34 -1.87 -0.74
CA SER A 200 -18.68 -0.75 -1.63
C SER A 200 -19.30 -1.21 -2.95
N ASN A 201 -18.69 -2.20 -3.60
CA ASN A 201 -19.01 -2.52 -4.99
C ASN A 201 -20.10 -3.59 -5.07
N ASN A 202 -19.93 -4.70 -4.33
CA ASN A 202 -20.85 -5.84 -4.39
C ASN A 202 -22.13 -5.60 -3.57
N TYR A 203 -22.02 -5.14 -2.32
CA TYR A 203 -23.20 -4.89 -1.49
C TYR A 203 -23.86 -3.56 -1.82
N PHE A 204 -23.16 -2.43 -1.72
CA PHE A 204 -23.80 -1.11 -1.81
C PHE A 204 -24.10 -0.64 -3.23
N LEU A 205 -23.11 -0.69 -4.14
CA LEU A 205 -23.21 -0.18 -5.50
C LEU A 205 -24.05 -1.08 -6.42
N SER A 206 -23.69 -2.36 -6.57
CA SER A 206 -24.44 -3.27 -7.45
C SER A 206 -25.74 -3.77 -6.82
N GLY A 207 -25.78 -3.87 -5.49
CA GLY A 207 -26.92 -4.43 -4.77
C GLY A 207 -27.05 -5.95 -4.88
N ALA A 208 -26.05 -6.65 -5.45
CA ALA A 208 -26.13 -8.08 -5.78
C ALA A 208 -26.40 -8.97 -4.57
N ARG A 209 -26.04 -8.51 -3.36
CA ARG A 209 -26.25 -9.24 -2.10
C ARG A 209 -27.41 -8.73 -1.25
N LYS A 210 -28.06 -7.62 -1.60
CA LYS A 210 -29.10 -6.98 -0.75
C LYS A 210 -30.38 -7.81 -0.60
N SER A 211 -30.68 -8.70 -1.55
CA SER A 211 -31.84 -9.60 -1.46
C SER A 211 -31.58 -10.82 -0.58
N GLU A 212 -30.31 -11.16 -0.37
CA GLU A 212 -29.89 -12.34 0.40
C GLU A 212 -29.49 -11.98 1.83
N PHE A 213 -28.91 -10.78 2.02
CA PHE A 213 -28.31 -10.35 3.27
C PHE A 213 -28.71 -8.93 3.63
N ASP A 214 -28.92 -8.70 4.92
CA ASP A 214 -28.76 -7.36 5.52
C ASP A 214 -27.28 -7.11 5.86
N VAL A 215 -26.94 -5.89 6.27
CA VAL A 215 -25.54 -5.53 6.58
C VAL A 215 -24.94 -6.41 7.69
N PRO A 216 -25.62 -6.65 8.84
CA PRO A 216 -25.11 -7.56 9.86
C PRO A 216 -24.81 -8.96 9.33
N SER A 217 -25.73 -9.61 8.63
CA SER A 217 -25.53 -10.97 8.11
C SER A 217 -24.49 -11.02 6.98
N TYR A 218 -24.39 -9.99 6.14
CA TYR A 218 -23.35 -9.93 5.11
C TYR A 218 -21.96 -9.79 5.73
N THR A 219 -21.81 -8.98 6.78
CA THR A 219 -20.52 -8.87 7.49
C THR A 219 -20.14 -10.14 8.24
N ASP A 220 -21.10 -10.94 8.71
CA ASP A 220 -20.83 -12.30 9.25
C ASP A 220 -20.38 -13.26 8.15
N PHE A 221 -21.01 -13.19 6.97
CA PHE A 221 -20.60 -13.97 5.81
C PHE A 221 -19.16 -13.66 5.39
N MET A 222 -18.80 -12.39 5.27
CA MET A 222 -17.42 -11.96 5.00
C MET A 222 -16.43 -12.44 6.08
N LEU A 223 -16.83 -12.36 7.37
CA LEU A 223 -16.00 -12.78 8.50
C LEU A 223 -15.64 -14.27 8.43
N ASN A 224 -16.60 -15.11 8.03
CA ASN A 224 -16.37 -16.55 7.89
C ASN A 224 -15.29 -16.85 6.84
N TYR A 225 -15.32 -16.15 5.70
CA TYR A 225 -14.28 -16.27 4.67
C TYR A 225 -12.93 -15.75 5.16
N ALA A 226 -12.90 -14.62 5.88
CA ALA A 226 -11.67 -14.09 6.46
C ALA A 226 -11.04 -15.07 7.47
N SER A 227 -11.85 -15.61 8.38
CA SER A 227 -11.41 -16.61 9.38
C SER A 227 -10.87 -17.87 8.70
N GLN A 228 -11.60 -18.40 7.71
CA GLN A 228 -11.18 -19.60 6.99
C GLN A 228 -9.88 -19.38 6.22
N PHE A 229 -9.73 -18.24 5.54
CA PHE A 229 -8.53 -17.93 4.78
C PHE A 229 -7.28 -17.89 5.68
N VAL A 230 -7.38 -17.29 6.87
CA VAL A 230 -6.28 -17.29 7.86
C VAL A 230 -5.94 -18.71 8.33
N LYS A 231 -6.96 -19.56 8.59
CA LYS A 231 -6.76 -20.97 8.97
C LYS A 231 -6.08 -21.75 7.85
N ASP A 232 -6.44 -21.50 6.59
CA ASP A 232 -5.86 -22.17 5.43
C ASP A 232 -4.39 -21.76 5.25
N LEU A 233 -4.06 -20.47 5.34
CA LEU A 233 -2.68 -19.98 5.34
C LEU A 233 -1.85 -20.63 6.45
N TYR A 234 -2.40 -20.70 7.68
CA TYR A 234 -1.77 -21.39 8.80
C TYR A 234 -1.56 -22.88 8.51
N GLY A 235 -2.54 -23.55 7.91
CA GLY A 235 -2.46 -24.94 7.48
C GLY A 235 -1.34 -25.20 6.45
N LEU A 236 -1.04 -24.20 5.62
CA LEU A 236 0.08 -24.22 4.66
C LEU A 236 1.44 -23.86 5.29
N GLY A 237 1.51 -23.67 6.60
CA GLY A 237 2.76 -23.44 7.34
C GLY A 237 3.03 -21.98 7.71
N ALA A 238 2.19 -21.03 7.30
CA ALA A 238 2.38 -19.62 7.65
C ALA A 238 2.22 -19.40 9.16
N ARG A 239 3.06 -18.55 9.75
CA ARG A 239 3.03 -18.26 11.19
C ARG A 239 2.92 -16.79 11.54
N ARG A 240 3.17 -15.85 10.63
CA ARG A 240 3.09 -14.40 10.91
C ARG A 240 2.14 -13.77 9.90
N ILE A 241 0.89 -13.54 10.30
CA ILE A 241 -0.21 -13.16 9.40
C ILE A 241 -0.83 -11.86 9.90
N GLY A 242 -0.74 -10.81 9.08
CA GLY A 242 -1.37 -9.52 9.29
C GLY A 242 -2.66 -9.43 8.48
N VAL A 243 -3.78 -9.15 9.13
CA VAL A 243 -5.07 -8.97 8.43
C VAL A 243 -5.49 -7.52 8.59
N LEU A 244 -5.58 -6.82 7.46
CA LEU A 244 -5.97 -5.42 7.43
C LEU A 244 -7.49 -5.32 7.43
N ASN A 245 -8.01 -4.38 8.21
CA ASN A 245 -9.44 -4.09 8.26
C ASN A 245 -9.89 -3.26 7.04
N VAL A 246 -11.19 -3.00 6.91
CA VAL A 246 -11.73 -2.21 5.81
C VAL A 246 -11.61 -0.71 6.14
N PRO A 247 -11.16 0.16 5.20
CA PRO A 247 -11.04 1.60 5.44
C PRO A 247 -12.42 2.30 5.59
N PRO A 248 -12.49 3.61 5.89
CA PRO A 248 -13.73 4.38 5.89
C PRO A 248 -14.34 4.51 4.49
N MET A 249 -14.98 3.44 4.01
CA MET A 249 -15.47 3.30 2.62
C MET A 249 -16.37 4.47 2.18
N GLY A 250 -17.23 4.96 3.07
CA GLY A 250 -18.11 6.08 2.77
C GLY A 250 -17.36 7.39 2.48
N CYS A 251 -16.11 7.51 2.92
CA CYS A 251 -15.30 8.72 2.75
C CYS A 251 -14.40 8.71 1.51
N LEU A 252 -14.38 7.63 0.72
CA LEU A 252 -13.68 7.59 -0.56
C LEU A 252 -14.35 8.54 -1.57
N PRO A 253 -13.61 9.17 -2.49
CA PRO A 253 -14.18 10.17 -3.39
C PRO A 253 -15.40 9.73 -4.20
N SER A 254 -15.38 8.50 -4.74
CA SER A 254 -16.50 7.96 -5.52
C SER A 254 -17.71 7.65 -4.64
N GLN A 255 -17.50 7.12 -3.43
CA GLN A 255 -18.57 6.84 -2.47
C GLN A 255 -19.22 8.12 -1.95
N ARG A 256 -18.45 9.19 -1.75
CA ARG A 256 -19.00 10.54 -1.48
C ARG A 256 -19.89 11.02 -2.62
N THR A 257 -19.49 10.80 -3.87
CA THR A 257 -20.27 11.19 -5.05
C THR A 257 -21.56 10.39 -5.18
N ILE A 258 -21.53 9.08 -4.90
CA ILE A 258 -22.68 8.18 -5.09
C ILE A 258 -23.64 8.22 -3.89
N GLY A 259 -23.12 8.32 -2.66
CA GLY A 259 -23.91 8.17 -1.42
C GLY A 259 -23.91 9.39 -0.49
N GLY A 260 -23.02 10.37 -0.70
CA GLY A 260 -22.83 11.53 0.18
C GLY A 260 -23.79 12.71 -0.03
N GLY A 261 -24.80 12.55 -0.89
CA GLY A 261 -25.74 13.60 -1.25
C GLY A 261 -25.09 14.76 -2.03
N VAL A 262 -25.82 15.88 -2.14
CA VAL A 262 -25.39 17.05 -2.93
C VAL A 262 -24.05 17.63 -2.43
N LEU A 263 -23.80 17.55 -1.12
CA LEU A 263 -22.59 18.08 -0.49
C LEU A 263 -21.39 17.12 -0.59
N ARG A 264 -21.57 15.89 -1.09
CA ARG A 264 -20.52 14.86 -1.17
C ARG A 264 -19.88 14.58 0.20
N GLU A 265 -20.71 14.52 1.23
CA GLU A 265 -20.29 14.09 2.57
C GLU A 265 -19.90 12.61 2.57
N CYS A 266 -19.30 12.11 3.66
CA CYS A 266 -19.10 10.67 3.76
C CYS A 266 -20.46 9.94 3.79
N ASP A 267 -20.56 8.81 3.09
CA ASP A 267 -21.75 7.94 3.21
C ASP A 267 -21.70 7.14 4.52
N ASP A 268 -22.54 7.54 5.49
CA ASP A 268 -22.61 6.90 6.80
C ASP A 268 -22.93 5.41 6.73
N LYS A 269 -23.74 4.96 5.77
CA LYS A 269 -24.15 3.55 5.67
C LYS A 269 -22.97 2.64 5.36
N GLN A 270 -22.14 3.03 4.40
CA GLN A 270 -20.91 2.29 4.07
C GLN A 270 -19.88 2.35 5.19
N ASN A 271 -19.76 3.49 5.87
CA ASN A 271 -18.87 3.61 7.04
C ASN A 271 -19.32 2.72 8.20
N GLN A 272 -20.61 2.67 8.50
CA GLN A 272 -21.19 1.79 9.53
C GLN A 272 -20.99 0.31 9.20
N ALA A 273 -21.18 -0.08 7.93
CA ALA A 273 -20.89 -1.45 7.49
C ALA A 273 -19.41 -1.82 7.67
N SER A 274 -18.50 -0.90 7.31
CA SER A 274 -17.06 -1.08 7.49
C SER A 274 -16.70 -1.21 8.96
N GLN A 275 -17.22 -0.33 9.82
CA GLN A 275 -17.00 -0.38 11.27
C GLN A 275 -17.54 -1.67 11.90
N LEU A 276 -18.72 -2.14 11.48
CA LEU A 276 -19.32 -3.38 11.97
C LEU A 276 -18.46 -4.59 11.59
N PHE A 277 -18.04 -4.68 10.33
CA PHE A 277 -17.14 -5.74 9.90
C PHE A 277 -15.82 -5.70 10.67
N ASN A 278 -15.22 -4.52 10.81
CA ASN A 278 -13.95 -4.32 11.51
C ASN A 278 -14.02 -4.72 12.99
N PHE A 279 -15.12 -4.39 13.66
CA PHE A 279 -15.36 -4.81 15.05
C PHE A 279 -15.37 -6.34 15.17
N LYS A 280 -16.10 -7.03 14.29
CA LYS A 280 -16.15 -8.49 14.25
C LYS A 280 -14.80 -9.11 13.89
N LEU A 281 -14.11 -8.54 12.89
CA LEU A 281 -12.81 -9.00 12.42
C LEU A 281 -11.74 -8.91 13.51
N SER A 282 -11.71 -7.81 14.28
CA SER A 282 -10.77 -7.67 15.40
C SER A 282 -10.96 -8.79 16.43
N ALA A 283 -12.20 -9.08 16.82
CA ALA A 283 -12.51 -10.12 17.79
C ALA A 283 -12.12 -11.52 17.26
N GLU A 284 -12.38 -11.80 15.99
CA GLU A 284 -12.02 -13.07 15.36
C GLU A 284 -10.51 -13.25 15.25
N MET A 285 -9.77 -12.23 14.81
CA MET A 285 -8.30 -12.31 14.72
C MET A 285 -7.65 -12.51 16.09
N ASP A 286 -8.17 -11.86 17.14
CA ASP A 286 -7.73 -12.09 18.52
C ASP A 286 -8.03 -13.53 18.98
N GLY A 287 -9.17 -14.09 18.56
CA GLY A 287 -9.54 -15.49 18.80
C GLY A 287 -8.60 -16.46 18.09
N LEU A 288 -8.30 -16.23 16.80
CA LEU A 288 -7.37 -17.06 16.03
C LEU A 288 -5.95 -16.98 16.58
N ASN A 289 -5.47 -15.80 16.97
CA ASN A 289 -4.15 -15.62 17.57
C ASN A 289 -3.97 -16.43 18.87
N LYS A 290 -5.05 -16.66 19.63
CA LYS A 290 -5.03 -17.49 20.85
C LYS A 290 -5.10 -18.99 20.56
N ASN A 291 -5.75 -19.38 19.46
CA ASN A 291 -6.09 -20.78 19.16
C ASN A 291 -5.19 -21.43 18.09
N LEU A 292 -4.39 -20.63 17.37
CA LEU A 292 -3.42 -21.13 16.39
C LEU A 292 -2.01 -21.12 17.02
N PRO A 293 -1.55 -22.26 17.57
CA PRO A 293 -0.31 -22.31 18.33
C PRO A 293 0.90 -21.95 17.47
N ASN A 294 1.90 -21.33 18.11
CA ASN A 294 3.15 -20.90 17.45
C ASN A 294 2.93 -19.92 16.29
N SER A 295 1.79 -19.22 16.25
CA SER A 295 1.51 -18.19 15.26
C SER A 295 1.31 -16.82 15.89
N ARG A 296 1.42 -15.80 15.05
CA ARG A 296 1.08 -14.41 15.31
C ARG A 296 0.04 -14.01 14.27
N VAL A 297 -1.21 -13.87 14.70
CA VAL A 297 -2.28 -13.30 13.88
C VAL A 297 -2.54 -11.89 14.38
N VAL A 298 -2.29 -10.90 13.52
CA VAL A 298 -2.29 -9.48 13.89
C VAL A 298 -3.37 -8.77 13.11
N TYR A 299 -4.40 -8.29 13.82
CA TYR A 299 -5.34 -7.32 13.27
C TYR A 299 -4.66 -5.95 13.09
N ILE A 300 -4.76 -5.39 11.89
CA ILE A 300 -4.20 -4.10 11.51
C ILE A 300 -5.34 -3.15 11.16
N ASP A 301 -5.48 -2.11 11.97
CA ASP A 301 -6.48 -1.07 11.77
C ASP A 301 -5.97 0.00 10.80
N ILE A 302 -6.44 -0.07 9.54
CA ILE A 302 -6.22 0.96 8.51
C ILE A 302 -7.39 1.94 8.41
N TYR A 303 -8.56 1.59 8.94
CA TYR A 303 -9.72 2.49 9.02
C TYR A 303 -9.34 3.81 9.69
N ASN A 304 -8.80 3.73 10.90
CA ASN A 304 -8.47 4.95 11.64
C ASN A 304 -7.24 5.68 11.07
N LEU A 305 -6.31 4.97 10.41
CA LEU A 305 -5.15 5.60 9.78
C LEU A 305 -5.56 6.45 8.58
N LEU A 306 -6.36 5.89 7.66
CA LEU A 306 -6.86 6.67 6.52
C LEU A 306 -7.82 7.77 6.97
N LEU A 307 -8.68 7.50 7.97
CA LEU A 307 -9.58 8.52 8.49
C LEU A 307 -8.81 9.70 9.07
N ASP A 308 -7.70 9.47 9.80
CA ASP A 308 -6.87 10.55 10.34
C ASP A 308 -6.24 11.42 9.23
N LEU A 309 -5.82 10.82 8.12
CA LEU A 309 -5.36 11.56 6.93
C LEU A 309 -6.47 12.45 6.34
N ILE A 310 -7.72 11.98 6.36
CA ILE A 310 -8.87 12.71 5.80
C ILE A 310 -9.31 13.86 6.70
N ILE A 311 -9.36 13.65 8.02
CA ILE A 311 -9.87 14.66 8.97
C ILE A 311 -8.79 15.62 9.47
N ASN A 312 -7.51 15.21 9.44
CA ASN A 312 -6.36 16.03 9.84
C ASN A 312 -5.31 16.17 8.71
N PRO A 313 -5.67 16.59 7.49
CA PRO A 313 -4.79 16.51 6.32
C PRO A 313 -3.53 17.38 6.44
N THR A 314 -3.65 18.57 7.05
CA THR A 314 -2.53 19.52 7.18
C THR A 314 -1.40 18.99 8.07
N LYS A 315 -1.71 18.10 9.03
CA LYS A 315 -0.72 17.39 9.85
C LYS A 315 0.26 16.57 8.99
N TYR A 316 -0.21 16.12 7.83
CA TYR A 316 0.50 15.23 6.92
C TYR A 316 0.96 15.93 5.64
N GLY A 317 0.70 17.24 5.50
CA GLY A 317 1.03 18.01 4.31
C GLY A 317 0.03 17.89 3.15
N PHE A 318 -1.13 17.25 3.39
CA PHE A 318 -2.20 17.16 2.41
C PHE A 318 -3.11 18.40 2.44
N GLU A 319 -3.69 18.71 1.27
CA GLU A 319 -4.62 19.82 1.06
C GLU A 319 -5.95 19.31 0.47
N VAL A 320 -5.95 18.20 -0.27
CA VAL A 320 -7.14 17.65 -0.94
C VAL A 320 -7.42 16.22 -0.49
N VAL A 321 -8.59 16.03 0.12
CA VAL A 321 -9.00 14.74 0.74
C VAL A 321 -10.30 14.16 0.18
N ASN A 322 -11.06 14.92 -0.60
CA ASN A 322 -12.43 14.57 -1.02
C ASN A 322 -12.57 14.32 -2.53
N ARG A 323 -11.46 14.33 -3.27
CA ARG A 323 -11.35 13.97 -4.68
C ARG A 323 -9.97 13.40 -4.99
N GLY A 324 -9.90 12.56 -6.01
CA GLY A 324 -8.66 12.08 -6.60
C GLY A 324 -7.89 13.17 -7.34
N CYS A 325 -6.61 12.93 -7.55
CA CYS A 325 -5.75 13.73 -8.42
C CYS A 325 -6.10 13.55 -9.91
N CYS A 326 -6.61 12.39 -10.30
CA CYS A 326 -6.90 12.05 -11.70
C CYS A 326 -8.28 12.52 -12.16
N GLY A 327 -8.35 13.21 -13.31
CA GLY A 327 -9.59 13.71 -13.90
C GLY A 327 -10.24 14.78 -13.02
N SER A 328 -11.58 14.73 -12.90
CA SER A 328 -12.27 15.55 -11.89
C SER A 328 -12.04 15.05 -10.46
N GLY A 329 -11.65 13.77 -10.32
CA GLY A 329 -11.33 13.09 -9.08
C GLY A 329 -12.55 12.59 -8.31
N ILE A 330 -13.76 12.73 -8.85
CA ILE A 330 -15.00 12.44 -8.12
C ILE A 330 -15.57 11.06 -8.46
N ILE A 331 -15.23 10.49 -9.61
CA ILE A 331 -15.72 9.16 -10.04
C ILE A 331 -14.70 8.39 -10.88
N GLU A 332 -13.65 9.06 -11.33
CA GLU A 332 -12.63 8.48 -12.19
C GLU A 332 -11.82 7.44 -11.41
N VAL A 333 -11.94 6.17 -11.80
CA VAL A 333 -11.19 5.02 -11.28
C VAL A 333 -11.01 4.05 -12.45
N LEU A 334 -9.95 3.24 -12.43
CA LEU A 334 -9.60 2.32 -13.53
C LEU A 334 -9.54 3.08 -14.87
N LYS A 335 -10.28 2.61 -15.88
CA LYS A 335 -10.33 3.19 -17.23
C LYS A 335 -10.90 4.61 -17.27
N LEU A 336 -11.66 5.03 -16.26
CA LEU A 336 -12.11 6.43 -16.18
C LEU A 336 -10.96 7.35 -15.74
N CYS A 337 -9.96 6.86 -15.01
CA CYS A 337 -8.72 7.59 -14.80
C CYS A 337 -7.71 7.20 -15.88
N ASN A 338 -7.59 8.00 -16.95
CA ASN A 338 -6.71 7.69 -18.08
C ASN A 338 -6.05 8.96 -18.65
N GLN A 339 -5.01 8.78 -19.46
CA GLN A 339 -4.24 9.87 -20.07
C GLN A 339 -5.04 10.85 -20.96
N PHE A 340 -6.23 10.46 -21.41
CA PHE A 340 -7.10 11.27 -22.26
C PHE A 340 -8.13 12.07 -21.46
N GLN A 341 -8.05 12.06 -20.13
CA GLN A 341 -8.91 12.90 -19.31
C GLN A 341 -8.66 14.38 -19.63
N PRO A 342 -9.68 15.18 -20.00
CA PRO A 342 -9.48 16.59 -20.36
C PRO A 342 -8.86 17.44 -19.25
N ALA A 343 -9.18 17.11 -17.99
CA ALA A 343 -8.61 17.74 -16.81
C ALA A 343 -7.17 17.25 -16.49
N GLY A 344 -6.70 16.18 -17.15
CA GLY A 344 -5.43 15.55 -16.88
C GLY A 344 -5.34 14.98 -15.46
N THR A 345 -4.14 15.07 -14.88
CA THR A 345 -3.90 14.85 -13.45
C THR A 345 -3.67 16.19 -12.77
N CYS A 346 -3.88 16.25 -11.45
CA CYS A 346 -3.50 17.39 -10.63
C CYS A 346 -2.01 17.74 -10.79
N SER A 347 -1.68 19.01 -10.50
CA SER A 347 -0.31 19.54 -10.66
C SER A 347 0.68 19.05 -9.60
N ASP A 348 0.19 18.74 -8.40
CA ASP A 348 0.99 18.29 -7.26
C ASP A 348 0.22 17.18 -6.51
N ASP A 349 0.55 15.93 -6.80
CA ASP A 349 -0.08 14.75 -6.17
C ASP A 349 0.34 14.55 -4.71
N SER A 350 1.45 15.16 -4.27
CA SER A 350 1.89 15.10 -2.87
C SER A 350 0.89 15.80 -1.92
N LYS A 351 0.03 16.67 -2.48
CA LYS A 351 -1.03 17.38 -1.75
C LYS A 351 -2.35 16.62 -1.70
N TYR A 352 -2.46 15.48 -2.37
CA TYR A 352 -3.68 14.70 -2.47
C TYR A 352 -3.58 13.41 -1.67
N VAL A 353 -4.61 13.12 -0.87
CA VAL A 353 -4.74 11.81 -0.22
C VAL A 353 -5.04 10.71 -1.24
N PHE A 354 -5.87 11.03 -2.25
CA PHE A 354 -6.36 10.07 -3.24
C PHE A 354 -5.77 10.31 -4.63
N TRP A 355 -5.32 9.23 -5.27
CA TRP A 355 -4.81 9.26 -6.64
C TRP A 355 -5.96 9.32 -7.64
N ASP A 356 -6.84 8.32 -7.58
CA ASP A 356 -8.08 8.29 -8.34
C ASP A 356 -9.26 8.43 -7.35
N SER A 357 -10.48 8.14 -7.77
CA SER A 357 -11.67 8.29 -6.91
C SER A 357 -11.86 7.18 -5.86
N TYR A 358 -10.90 6.27 -5.72
CA TYR A 358 -10.97 5.11 -4.83
C TYR A 358 -9.65 4.85 -4.08
N HIS A 359 -8.51 4.90 -4.80
CA HIS A 359 -7.21 4.51 -4.30
C HIS A 359 -6.38 5.71 -3.80
N PRO A 360 -5.70 5.59 -2.64
CA PRO A 360 -4.73 6.57 -2.16
C PRO A 360 -3.55 6.84 -3.11
N THR A 361 -2.91 8.00 -2.96
CA THR A 361 -1.62 8.32 -3.61
C THR A 361 -0.46 7.55 -2.99
N GLU A 362 0.66 7.45 -3.70
CA GLU A 362 1.93 6.97 -3.15
C GLU A 362 2.31 7.70 -1.86
N SER A 363 2.15 9.03 -1.81
CA SER A 363 2.42 9.86 -0.63
C SER A 363 1.56 9.46 0.57
N ALA A 364 0.26 9.22 0.37
CA ALA A 364 -0.64 8.74 1.41
C ALA A 364 -0.28 7.32 1.86
N TYR A 365 0.02 6.42 0.93
CA TYR A 365 0.45 5.05 1.27
C TYR A 365 1.75 5.03 2.07
N LYS A 366 2.74 5.87 1.74
CA LYS A 366 3.99 5.98 2.50
C LYS A 366 3.72 6.29 3.97
N ILE A 367 2.84 7.25 4.25
CA ILE A 367 2.48 7.65 5.63
C ILE A 367 1.71 6.52 6.33
N ILE A 368 0.71 5.94 5.67
CA ILE A 368 -0.10 4.85 6.25
C ILE A 368 0.79 3.66 6.59
N VAL A 369 1.67 3.24 5.68
CA VAL A 369 2.56 2.09 5.92
C VAL A 369 3.55 2.40 7.04
N GLN A 370 4.15 3.59 7.08
CA GLN A 370 5.02 3.96 8.20
C GLN A 370 4.30 3.83 9.55
N GLN A 371 3.06 4.34 9.65
CA GLN A 371 2.25 4.20 10.86
C GLN A 371 1.90 2.74 11.19
N ILE A 372 1.64 1.90 10.18
CA ILE A 372 1.43 0.46 10.37
C ILE A 372 2.68 -0.19 10.97
N LEU A 373 3.84 0.08 10.39
CA LEU A 373 5.10 -0.51 10.84
C LEU A 373 5.44 -0.06 12.26
N ASP A 374 5.33 1.24 12.56
CA ASP A 374 5.57 1.80 13.89
C ASP A 374 4.66 1.17 14.96
N LYS A 375 3.39 0.96 14.64
CA LYS A 375 2.38 0.48 15.59
C LYS A 375 2.34 -1.04 15.74
N TYR A 376 2.60 -1.79 14.67
CA TYR A 376 2.30 -3.22 14.62
C TYR A 376 3.52 -4.13 14.38
N ALA A 377 4.67 -3.63 13.91
CA ALA A 377 5.80 -4.50 13.55
C ALA A 377 6.23 -5.45 14.69
N ASN A 378 6.30 -4.93 15.93
CA ASN A 378 6.68 -5.72 17.11
C ASN A 378 5.68 -6.84 17.47
N ARG A 379 4.45 -6.81 16.94
CA ARG A 379 3.45 -7.86 17.18
C ARG A 379 3.68 -9.11 16.33
N PHE A 380 4.53 -9.02 15.31
CA PHE A 380 4.85 -10.14 14.42
C PHE A 380 6.01 -11.01 14.90
N PHE A 381 6.73 -10.59 15.95
CA PHE A 381 7.99 -11.20 16.35
C PHE A 381 8.00 -11.75 17.78
#